data_AF-A0A3A6QVN7-F1
#
_entry.id   AF-A0A3A6QVN7-F1
#
_cell.length_a   1.000
_cell.length_b   1.000
_cell.length_c   1.000
_cell.angle_alpha   90.00
_cell.angle_beta   90.00
_cell.angle_gamma   90.00
#
_symmetry.space_group_name_H-M   'P 1'
#
loop_
_entity.id
_entity.type
_entity.pdbx_description
1 polymer ?
#
loop_
_entity_poly.entity_id
_entity_poly.type
_entity_poly.pdbx_seq_one_letter_code
_entity_poly.pdbx_strand_id
1 'polypeptide(L)'
;MRLYPDLLVFIPTLTNEQLTDLLNTVRQRHIDYKKIIQSLDAEQKRERFQQKVEQQLELWFGELTLEQERLIVQWSQDSSFPYELWIEFQTQIRIELKQMFATIKDRNQFDVELQRLLFESETYYPPELAGQLQRNNQTQIEYVIKLAHSLTPRQIDYFHEELRYWRDLIDDIG
;
A
#
# COMPACT_ATOMS: atom_id res chain seq x y z
N MET A 1 1.27 -9.85 -13.46
CA MET A 1 0.10 -10.08 -12.58
C MET A 1 -0.59 -11.38 -12.98
N ARG A 2 -0.24 -12.50 -12.32
CA ARG A 2 -0.68 -13.87 -12.71
C ARG A 2 -2.13 -14.18 -12.30
N LEU A 3 -2.68 -13.40 -11.37
CA LEU A 3 -4.00 -13.64 -10.76
C LEU A 3 -5.18 -13.08 -11.57
N TYR A 4 -4.97 -12.12 -12.47
CA TYR A 4 -6.07 -11.46 -13.19
C TYR A 4 -6.93 -12.43 -14.02
N PRO A 5 -6.35 -13.31 -14.86
CA PRO A 5 -7.14 -14.29 -15.62
C PRO A 5 -7.92 -15.23 -14.70
N ASP A 6 -7.35 -15.62 -13.56
CA ASP A 6 -8.01 -16.50 -12.59
C ASP A 6 -9.21 -15.81 -11.95
N LEU A 7 -9.09 -14.52 -11.62
CA LEU A 7 -10.19 -13.72 -11.05
C LEU A 7 -11.35 -13.56 -12.06
N LEU A 8 -11.04 -13.38 -13.34
CA LEU A 8 -12.06 -13.30 -14.41
C LEU A 8 -12.89 -14.57 -14.55
N VAL A 9 -12.31 -15.72 -14.26
CA VAL A 9 -12.99 -17.02 -14.30
C VAL A 9 -13.71 -17.30 -12.99
N PHE A 10 -13.05 -17.04 -11.86
CA PHE A 10 -13.52 -17.43 -10.54
C PHE A 10 -14.68 -16.57 -10.03
N ILE A 11 -14.56 -15.24 -10.09
CA ILE A 11 -15.55 -14.33 -9.49
C ILE A 11 -16.98 -14.57 -10.05
N PRO A 12 -17.20 -14.75 -11.36
CA PRO A 12 -18.53 -15.02 -11.90
C PRO A 12 -19.16 -16.37 -11.46
N THR A 13 -18.35 -17.29 -10.92
CA THR A 13 -18.82 -18.59 -10.41
C THR A 13 -19.34 -18.52 -8.98
N LEU A 14 -19.08 -17.41 -8.28
CA LEU A 14 -19.52 -17.23 -6.90
C LEU A 14 -21.04 -17.13 -6.79
N THR A 15 -21.58 -17.69 -5.70
CA THR A 15 -22.99 -17.50 -5.34
C THR A 15 -23.25 -16.09 -4.83
N ASN A 16 -24.52 -15.66 -4.81
CA ASN A 16 -24.89 -14.37 -4.24
C ASN A 16 -24.49 -14.23 -2.77
N GLU A 17 -24.52 -15.33 -2.01
CA GLU A 17 -24.07 -15.37 -0.62
C GLU A 17 -22.55 -15.13 -0.54
N GLN A 18 -21.76 -15.83 -1.36
CA GLN A 18 -20.31 -15.64 -1.41
C GLN A 18 -19.89 -14.23 -1.86
N LEU A 19 -20.61 -13.64 -2.82
CA LEU A 19 -20.39 -12.24 -3.23
C LEU A 19 -20.73 -11.26 -2.09
N THR A 20 -21.79 -11.54 -1.34
CA THR A 20 -22.17 -10.75 -0.17
C THR A 20 -21.11 -10.84 0.93
N ASP A 21 -20.59 -12.04 1.20
CA ASP A 21 -19.53 -12.26 2.18
C ASP A 21 -18.21 -11.59 1.79
N LEU A 22 -17.87 -11.62 0.50
CA LEU A 22 -16.71 -10.89 -0.03
C LEU A 22 -16.86 -9.38 0.20
N LEU A 23 -18.01 -8.78 -0.16
CA LEU A 23 -18.28 -7.37 0.09
C LEU A 23 -18.26 -7.02 1.58
N ASN A 24 -18.80 -7.89 2.43
CA ASN A 24 -18.79 -7.72 3.88
C ASN A 24 -17.37 -7.76 4.44
N THR A 25 -16.51 -8.65 3.93
CA THR A 25 -15.10 -8.76 4.31
C THR A 25 -14.34 -7.49 3.95
N VAL A 26 -14.50 -6.98 2.73
CA VAL A 26 -13.90 -5.69 2.31
C VAL A 26 -14.41 -4.55 3.18
N ARG A 27 -15.72 -4.49 3.42
CA ARG A 27 -16.34 -3.48 4.30
C ARG A 27 -15.74 -3.53 5.70
N GLN A 28 -15.60 -4.71 6.29
CA GLN A 28 -15.07 -4.87 7.64
C GLN A 28 -13.63 -4.38 7.73
N ARG A 29 -12.77 -4.75 6.77
CA ARG A 29 -11.38 -4.25 6.69
C ARG A 29 -11.31 -2.72 6.62
N HIS A 30 -12.16 -2.08 5.82
CA HIS A 30 -12.20 -0.62 5.71
C HIS A 30 -12.70 0.04 7.01
N ILE A 31 -13.67 -0.57 7.70
CA ILE A 31 -14.16 -0.10 9.01
C ILE A 31 -13.05 -0.21 10.06
N ASP A 32 -12.34 -1.33 10.11
CA ASP A 32 -11.28 -1.55 11.09
C ASP A 32 -10.11 -0.60 10.85
N TYR A 33 -9.71 -0.39 9.59
CA TYR A 33 -8.73 0.62 9.23
C TYR A 33 -9.17 2.02 9.68
N LYS A 34 -10.41 2.43 9.37
CA LYS A 34 -10.96 3.72 9.79
C LYS A 34 -10.93 3.89 11.30
N LYS A 35 -11.34 2.87 12.07
CA LYS A 35 -11.30 2.91 13.54
C LYS A 35 -9.89 3.11 14.07
N ILE A 36 -8.92 2.37 13.53
CA ILE A 36 -7.51 2.51 13.91
C ILE A 36 -7.03 3.94 13.63
N ILE A 37 -7.26 4.47 12.43
CA ILE A 37 -6.81 5.83 12.09
C ILE A 37 -7.47 6.89 12.97
N GLN A 38 -8.76 6.75 13.24
CA GLN A 38 -9.51 7.71 14.06
C GLN A 38 -9.13 7.64 15.55
N SER A 39 -8.56 6.52 16.02
CA SER A 39 -8.04 6.42 17.38
C SER A 39 -6.65 7.02 17.56
N LEU A 40 -5.95 7.35 16.46
CA LEU A 40 -4.60 7.91 16.53
C LEU A 40 -4.64 9.44 16.45
N ASP A 41 -3.93 10.09 17.36
CA ASP A 41 -3.62 11.51 17.24
C ASP A 41 -2.50 11.77 16.20
N ALA A 42 -2.17 13.05 16.00
CA ALA A 42 -1.17 13.45 15.01
C ALA A 42 0.25 12.96 15.35
N GLU A 43 0.60 12.84 16.63
CA GLU A 43 1.92 12.38 17.09
C GLU A 43 2.04 10.87 16.89
N GLN A 44 1.04 10.11 17.31
CA GLN A 44 0.97 8.66 17.13
C GLN A 44 0.97 8.27 15.64
N LYS A 45 0.33 9.07 14.78
CA LYS A 45 0.37 8.88 13.32
C LYS A 45 1.80 9.02 12.77
N ARG A 46 2.59 9.97 13.29
CA ARG A 46 3.99 10.17 12.89
C ARG A 46 4.89 9.09 13.46
N GLU A 47 4.73 8.73 14.73
CA GLU A 47 5.49 7.66 15.38
C GLU A 47 5.32 6.33 14.63
N ARG A 48 4.08 5.98 14.29
CA ARG A 48 3.79 4.77 13.50
C ARG A 48 4.46 4.78 12.13
N PHE A 49 4.56 5.95 11.50
CA PHE A 49 5.28 6.10 10.24
C PHE A 49 6.79 5.89 10.45
N GLN A 50 7.38 6.52 11.47
CA GLN A 50 8.80 6.38 11.81
C GLN A 50 9.15 4.92 12.06
N GLN A 51 8.43 4.24 12.95
CA GLN A 51 8.62 2.82 13.25
C GLN A 51 8.56 1.93 12.01
N LYS A 52 7.61 2.20 11.10
CA LYS A 52 7.49 1.44 9.85
C LYS A 52 8.68 1.68 8.93
N VAL A 53 9.13 2.93 8.80
CA VAL A 53 10.31 3.26 7.98
C VAL A 53 11.57 2.65 8.59
N GLU A 54 11.74 2.74 9.91
CA GLU A 54 12.86 2.12 10.65
C GLU A 54 12.92 0.61 10.39
N GLN A 55 11.83 -0.11 10.64
CA GLN A 55 11.75 -1.55 10.39
C GLN A 55 12.10 -1.94 8.96
N GLN A 56 11.64 -1.16 7.97
CA GLN A 56 11.96 -1.42 6.57
C GLN A 56 13.43 -1.14 6.27
N LEU A 57 14.01 -0.08 6.83
CA LEU A 57 15.43 0.22 6.61
C LEU A 57 16.33 -0.78 7.32
N GLU A 58 15.99 -1.19 8.54
CA GLU A 58 16.72 -2.23 9.28
C GLU A 58 16.70 -3.57 8.57
N LEU A 59 15.58 -3.93 7.95
CA LEU A 59 15.48 -5.15 7.13
C LEU A 59 16.49 -5.15 5.97
N TRP A 60 16.77 -3.99 5.36
CA TRP A 60 17.64 -3.90 4.18
C TRP A 60 19.08 -3.51 4.49
N PHE A 61 19.32 -2.77 5.56
CA PHE A 61 20.60 -2.14 5.87
C PHE A 61 21.17 -2.56 7.23
N GLY A 62 20.40 -3.25 8.07
CA GLY A 62 20.76 -3.56 9.45
C GLY A 62 20.58 -2.36 10.38
N GLU A 63 21.22 -2.41 11.55
CA GLU A 63 21.09 -1.37 12.60
C GLU A 63 21.31 0.05 12.05
N LEU A 64 20.40 0.96 12.40
CA LEU A 64 20.42 2.35 11.95
C LEU A 64 21.41 3.19 12.75
N THR A 65 21.99 4.19 12.09
CA THR A 65 22.81 5.20 12.75
C THR A 65 21.95 6.32 13.31
N LEU A 66 22.47 7.07 14.29
CA LEU A 66 21.83 8.28 14.82
C LEU A 66 21.53 9.33 13.73
N GLU A 67 22.31 9.36 12.64
CA GLU A 67 22.04 10.24 11.51
C GLU A 67 20.80 9.77 10.72
N GLN A 68 20.68 8.47 10.47
CA GLN A 68 19.55 7.86 9.77
C GLN A 68 18.26 8.00 10.58
N GLU A 69 18.30 7.77 11.89
CA GLU A 69 17.15 8.01 12.79
C GLU A 69 16.65 9.46 12.71
N ARG A 70 17.57 10.44 12.73
CA ARG A 70 17.22 11.86 12.57
C ARG A 70 16.59 12.14 11.21
N LEU A 71 17.09 11.53 10.14
CA LEU A 71 16.49 11.64 8.80
C LEU A 71 15.07 11.07 8.78
N ILE A 72 14.79 9.98 9.48
CA ILE A 72 13.45 9.39 9.56
C ILE A 72 12.49 10.29 10.33
N VAL A 73 12.94 10.90 11.43
CA VAL A 73 12.15 11.90 12.16
C VAL A 73 11.81 13.08 11.27
N GLN A 74 12.80 13.64 10.55
CA GLN A 74 12.57 14.73 9.61
C GLN A 74 11.62 14.32 8.47
N TRP A 75 11.78 13.11 7.92
CA TRP A 75 10.89 12.58 6.91
C TRP A 75 9.44 12.51 7.40
N SER A 76 9.24 12.06 8.63
CA SER A 76 7.91 12.02 9.23
C SER A 76 7.30 13.42 9.40
N GLN A 77 8.13 14.45 9.59
CA GLN A 77 7.72 15.85 9.76
C GLN A 77 7.26 16.44 8.42
N ASP A 78 8.01 16.18 7.36
CA ASP A 78 7.78 16.68 6.00
C ASP A 78 6.69 15.91 5.24
N SER A 79 6.31 14.73 5.74
CA SER A 79 5.26 13.91 5.14
C SER A 79 3.86 14.40 5.52
N SER A 80 2.95 14.35 4.56
CA SER A 80 1.50 14.47 4.82
C SER A 80 0.89 13.09 5.03
N PHE A 81 -0.15 12.99 5.85
CA PHE A 81 -0.83 11.73 6.11
C PHE A 81 -2.31 11.84 5.72
N PRO A 82 -2.66 11.64 4.42
CA PRO A 82 -4.01 11.84 3.87
C PRO A 82 -5.00 10.74 4.30
N TYR A 83 -5.01 10.33 5.57
CA TYR A 83 -5.77 9.17 6.01
C TYR A 83 -7.29 9.33 5.79
N GLU A 84 -7.82 10.53 5.99
CA GLU A 84 -9.23 10.84 5.80
C GLU A 84 -9.63 10.73 4.32
N LEU A 85 -8.78 11.23 3.41
CA LEU A 85 -8.95 11.10 1.96
C LEU A 85 -8.80 9.64 1.51
N TRP A 86 -7.93 8.87 2.16
CA TRP A 86 -7.79 7.44 1.90
C TRP A 86 -9.05 6.65 2.32
N ILE A 87 -9.68 7.03 3.44
CA ILE A 87 -10.97 6.45 3.88
C ILE A 87 -12.10 6.77 2.89
N GLU A 88 -12.09 7.97 2.30
CA GLU A 88 -13.01 8.35 1.23
C GLU A 88 -12.80 7.48 -0.02
N PHE A 89 -11.55 7.36 -0.49
CA PHE A 89 -11.20 6.47 -1.58
C PHE A 89 -11.63 5.01 -1.34
N GLN A 90 -11.37 4.47 -0.14
CA GLN A 90 -11.85 3.14 0.26
C GLN A 90 -13.38 3.00 0.26
N THR A 91 -14.10 4.11 0.43
CA THR A 91 -15.56 4.13 0.31
C THR A 91 -15.98 4.10 -1.16
N GLN A 92 -15.31 4.86 -2.02
CA GLN A 92 -15.55 4.81 -3.46
C GLN A 92 -15.30 3.39 -4.02
N ILE A 93 -14.18 2.77 -3.69
CA ILE A 93 -13.87 1.40 -4.13
C ILE A 93 -14.95 0.38 -3.73
N ARG A 94 -15.58 0.52 -2.55
CA ARG A 94 -16.69 -0.36 -2.15
C ARG A 94 -17.95 -0.16 -2.99
N ILE A 95 -18.22 1.08 -3.41
CA ILE A 95 -19.35 1.40 -4.29
C ILE A 95 -19.13 0.77 -5.66
N GLU A 96 -17.93 0.96 -6.22
CA GLU A 96 -17.54 0.40 -7.52
C GLU A 96 -17.55 -1.14 -7.51
N LEU A 97 -17.02 -1.78 -6.46
CA LEU A 97 -17.09 -3.24 -6.29
C LEU A 97 -18.54 -3.75 -6.27
N LYS A 98 -19.45 -3.04 -5.58
CA LYS A 98 -20.86 -3.40 -5.53
C LYS A 98 -21.53 -3.26 -6.90
N GLN A 99 -21.19 -2.21 -7.65
CA GLN A 99 -21.70 -1.99 -9.00
C GLN A 99 -21.20 -3.09 -9.94
N MET A 100 -19.91 -3.41 -9.90
CA MET A 100 -19.31 -4.49 -10.68
C MET A 100 -19.95 -5.86 -10.41
N PHE A 101 -20.30 -6.16 -9.15
CA PHE A 101 -21.00 -7.41 -8.85
C PHE A 101 -22.46 -7.41 -9.29
N ALA A 102 -23.10 -6.25 -9.48
CA ALA A 102 -24.47 -6.17 -10.01
C ALA A 102 -24.51 -6.50 -11.52
N THR A 103 -23.41 -6.28 -12.23
CA THR A 103 -23.25 -6.50 -13.68
C THR A 103 -22.51 -7.81 -13.99
N ILE A 104 -22.23 -8.64 -12.99
CA ILE A 104 -21.37 -9.85 -13.08
C ILE A 104 -21.76 -10.88 -14.15
N LYS A 105 -23.01 -10.86 -14.64
CA LYS A 105 -23.50 -11.73 -15.72
C LYS A 105 -23.21 -11.18 -17.12
N ASP A 106 -22.97 -9.89 -17.25
CA ASP A 106 -22.41 -9.29 -18.45
C ASP A 106 -20.88 -9.41 -18.41
N ARG A 107 -20.36 -10.41 -19.12
CA ARG A 107 -18.94 -10.73 -19.09
C ARG A 107 -18.06 -9.61 -19.62
N ASN A 108 -18.52 -8.86 -20.62
CA ASN A 108 -17.73 -7.78 -21.22
C ASN A 108 -17.66 -6.59 -20.26
N GLN A 109 -18.80 -6.23 -19.66
CA GLN A 109 -18.84 -5.16 -18.68
C GLN A 109 -18.03 -5.51 -17.42
N PHE A 110 -18.18 -6.73 -16.91
CA PHE A 110 -17.43 -7.22 -15.75
C PHE A 110 -15.91 -7.20 -15.96
N ASP A 111 -15.43 -7.62 -17.13
CA ASP A 111 -13.99 -7.59 -17.47
C ASP A 111 -13.43 -6.17 -17.42
N VAL A 112 -14.12 -5.22 -18.07
CA VAL A 112 -13.72 -3.80 -18.08
C VAL A 112 -13.71 -3.20 -16.67
N GLU A 113 -14.75 -3.46 -15.87
CA GLU A 113 -14.87 -2.93 -14.51
C GLU A 113 -13.82 -3.54 -13.56
N LEU A 114 -13.55 -4.84 -13.69
CA LEU A 114 -12.51 -5.52 -12.92
C LEU A 114 -11.11 -5.00 -13.29
N GLN A 115 -10.85 -4.80 -14.59
CA GLN A 115 -9.59 -4.23 -15.06
C GLN A 115 -9.38 -2.85 -14.46
N ARG A 116 -10.40 -1.98 -14.53
CA ARG A 116 -10.32 -0.63 -14.01
C ARG A 116 -10.07 -0.60 -12.50
N LEU A 117 -10.77 -1.46 -11.74
CA LEU A 117 -10.58 -1.56 -10.29
C LEU A 117 -9.19 -2.06 -9.88
N LEU A 118 -8.58 -2.95 -10.66
CA LEU A 118 -7.28 -3.55 -10.31
C LEU A 118 -6.09 -2.73 -10.80
N PHE A 119 -6.20 -2.12 -11.98
CA PHE A 119 -5.06 -1.50 -12.66
C PHE A 119 -5.18 0.02 -12.79
N GLU A 120 -6.37 0.57 -12.66
CA GLU A 120 -6.66 1.99 -12.83
C GLU A 120 -7.36 2.55 -11.58
N SER A 121 -7.09 1.96 -10.41
CA SER A 121 -7.74 2.35 -9.16
C SER A 121 -7.47 3.81 -8.79
N GLU A 122 -6.35 4.37 -9.24
CA GLU A 122 -5.99 5.78 -9.07
C GLU A 122 -6.99 6.73 -9.75
N THR A 123 -7.74 6.27 -10.76
CA THR A 123 -8.81 7.06 -11.40
C THR A 123 -9.97 7.36 -10.46
N TYR A 124 -10.06 6.66 -9.32
CA TYR A 124 -11.05 6.89 -8.28
C TYR A 124 -10.52 7.74 -7.10
N TYR A 125 -9.27 8.22 -7.16
CA TYR A 125 -8.75 9.12 -6.14
C TYR A 125 -9.52 10.45 -6.13
N PRO A 126 -9.89 10.97 -4.95
CA PRO A 126 -10.16 12.40 -4.81
C PRO A 126 -8.98 13.22 -5.36
N PRO A 127 -9.20 14.32 -6.10
CA PRO A 127 -8.12 15.14 -6.63
C PRO A 127 -7.09 15.58 -5.58
N GLU A 128 -7.56 15.88 -4.36
CA GLU A 128 -6.75 16.25 -3.22
C GLU A 128 -5.84 15.10 -2.75
N LEU A 129 -6.33 13.86 -2.81
CA LEU A 129 -5.57 12.66 -2.47
C LEU A 129 -4.43 12.47 -3.46
N ALA A 130 -4.73 12.51 -4.76
CA ALA A 130 -3.73 12.36 -5.81
C ALA A 130 -2.61 13.41 -5.65
N GLY A 131 -2.97 14.67 -5.39
CA GLY A 131 -1.99 15.73 -5.14
C GLY A 131 -1.15 15.51 -3.87
N GLN A 132 -1.72 15.00 -2.78
CA GLN A 132 -0.96 14.68 -1.56
C GLN A 132 -0.02 13.49 -1.75
N LEU A 133 -0.48 12.43 -2.42
CA LEU A 133 0.35 11.27 -2.74
C LEU A 133 1.52 11.64 -3.65
N GLN A 134 1.29 12.51 -4.66
CA GLN A 134 2.35 13.00 -5.52
C GLN A 134 3.42 13.77 -4.73
N ARG A 135 3.02 14.66 -3.81
CA ARG A 135 3.96 15.38 -2.93
C ARG A 135 4.72 14.44 -2.01
N ASN A 136 4.03 13.51 -1.37
CA ASN A 136 4.66 12.51 -0.50
C ASN A 136 5.67 11.64 -1.27
N ASN A 137 5.40 11.29 -2.54
CA ASN A 137 6.34 10.55 -3.36
C ASN A 137 7.63 11.35 -3.63
N GLN A 138 7.51 12.66 -3.88
CA GLN A 138 8.69 13.54 -4.03
C GLN A 138 9.50 13.60 -2.74
N THR A 139 8.84 13.80 -1.60
CA THR A 139 9.47 13.75 -0.27
C THR A 139 10.16 12.40 -0.04
N GLN A 140 9.50 11.30 -0.35
CA GLN A 140 10.07 9.96 -0.22
C GLN A 140 11.34 9.80 -1.05
N ILE A 141 11.35 10.21 -2.32
CA ILE A 141 12.54 10.13 -3.18
C ILE A 141 13.70 10.92 -2.57
N GLU A 142 13.43 12.13 -2.07
CA GLU A 142 14.44 12.96 -1.42
C GLU A 142 15.07 12.26 -0.20
N TYR A 143 14.23 11.71 0.69
CA TYR A 143 14.72 11.05 1.90
C TYR A 143 15.41 9.71 1.62
N VAL A 144 14.95 8.95 0.62
CA VAL A 144 15.64 7.73 0.19
C VAL A 144 17.05 8.05 -0.31
N ILE A 145 17.24 9.14 -1.08
CA ILE A 145 18.57 9.58 -1.54
C ILE A 145 19.45 9.99 -0.34
N LYS A 146 18.91 10.76 0.60
CA LYS A 146 19.63 11.16 1.83
C LYS A 146 20.07 9.95 2.65
N LEU A 147 19.19 8.96 2.80
CA LEU A 147 19.48 7.71 3.51
C LEU A 147 20.52 6.87 2.76
N ALA A 148 20.42 6.76 1.44
CA ALA A 148 21.41 6.05 0.63
C ALA A 148 22.82 6.65 0.75
N HIS A 149 22.93 7.98 0.83
CA HIS A 149 24.20 8.66 1.04
C HIS A 149 24.77 8.54 2.46
N SER A 150 23.94 8.18 3.46
CA SER A 150 24.39 7.99 4.84
C SER A 150 24.72 6.54 5.18
N LEU A 151 24.66 5.62 4.21
CA LEU A 151 25.00 4.21 4.41
C LEU A 151 26.48 4.05 4.78
N THR A 152 26.73 3.28 5.83
CA THR A 152 28.08 2.88 6.23
C THR A 152 28.58 1.69 5.39
N PRO A 153 29.91 1.44 5.31
CA PRO A 153 30.42 0.25 4.62
C PRO A 153 29.80 -1.05 5.11
N ARG A 154 29.57 -1.18 6.43
CA ARG A 154 28.93 -2.36 7.03
C ARG A 154 27.48 -2.53 6.55
N GLN A 155 26.73 -1.43 6.42
CA GLN A 155 25.34 -1.46 5.94
C GLN A 155 25.28 -1.79 4.44
N ILE A 156 26.27 -1.38 3.65
CA ILE A 156 26.39 -1.76 2.23
C ILE A 156 26.66 -3.27 2.10
N ASP A 157 27.54 -3.82 2.94
CA ASP A 157 27.81 -5.26 2.96
C ASP A 157 26.57 -6.06 3.35
N TYR A 158 25.83 -5.60 4.38
CA TYR A 158 24.56 -6.20 4.81
C TYR A 158 23.52 -6.18 3.68
N PHE A 159 23.36 -5.04 2.99
CA PHE A 159 22.45 -4.93 1.85
C PHE A 159 22.78 -5.93 0.74
N HIS A 160 24.07 -6.14 0.45
CA HIS A 160 24.47 -7.16 -0.52
C HIS A 160 24.18 -8.59 -0.05
N GLU A 161 24.23 -8.87 1.25
CA GLU A 161 23.83 -10.16 1.83
C GLU A 161 22.33 -10.40 1.67
N GLU A 162 21.50 -9.41 2.02
CA GLU A 162 20.05 -9.48 1.83
C GLU A 162 19.68 -9.70 0.36
N LEU A 163 20.30 -8.97 -0.58
CA LEU A 163 20.08 -9.18 -2.01
C LEU A 163 20.43 -10.61 -2.47
N ARG A 164 21.49 -11.21 -1.94
CA ARG A 164 21.85 -12.60 -2.24
C ARG A 164 20.81 -13.57 -1.67
N TYR A 165 20.40 -13.37 -0.42
CA TYR A 165 19.37 -14.20 0.21
C TYR A 165 18.06 -14.19 -0.59
N TRP A 166 17.58 -13.01 -0.98
CA TRP A 166 16.33 -12.89 -1.75
C TRP A 166 16.45 -13.49 -3.15
N ARG A 167 17.60 -13.37 -3.81
CA ARG A 167 17.86 -14.04 -5.08
C ARG A 167 17.78 -15.56 -4.91
N ASP A 168 18.49 -16.11 -3.93
CA ASP A 168 18.57 -17.56 -3.72
C ASP A 168 17.18 -18.12 -3.35
N LEU A 169 16.38 -17.39 -2.56
CA LEU A 169 15.00 -17.76 -2.26
C LEU A 169 14.09 -17.80 -3.51
N ILE A 170 14.27 -16.86 -4.43
CA ILE A 170 13.50 -16.85 -5.69
C ILE A 170 13.90 -18.06 -6.56
N ASP A 171 15.20 -18.37 -6.62
CA ASP A 171 15.71 -19.52 -7.38
C ASP A 171 15.23 -20.86 -6.79
N ASP A 172 15.05 -20.96 -5.47
CA ASP A 172 14.53 -22.17 -4.80
C ASP A 172 13.01 -22.38 -4.99
N ILE A 173 12.26 -21.32 -5.31
CA ILE A 173 10.80 -21.36 -5.49
C ILE A 173 10.40 -21.39 -6.99
N GLY A 174 11.34 -21.10 -7.90
CA GLY A 174 11.16 -21.09 -9.36
C GLY A 174 11.24 -22.45 -10.02
#